data_AF-A0A923R5J8-F1
#
_entry.id   AF-A0A923R5J8-F1
#
_cell.length_a   1.000
_cell.length_b   1.000
_cell.length_c   1.000
_cell.angle_alpha   90.00
_cell.angle_beta   90.00
_cell.angle_gamma   90.00
#
_symmetry.space_group_name_H-M   'P 1'
#
loop_
_entity.id
_entity.type
_entity.pdbx_description
1 polymer ?
#
loop_
_entity_poly.entity_id
_entity_poly.type
_entity_poly.pdbx_seq_one_letter_code
_entity_poly.pdbx_strand_id
1 'polypeptide(L)'
;MPKTASLQILAPVSLQVVLDRLRAYAFNSSHFVWMLSDFTFVQSTTGWIFALEKKWGVTLVALEPLPPYPYFLDQDFFQALDELHFSVQGALAFVAIGPTFAKLLAQASYSNLQIGKEPWVHLSSFQPTGKKSRGLRAAKKRALLNGIKVEQWNLNDILRKPELKKQVDALHQSWVTNTFVSLQGFLLAT
;
A
#
# COMPACT_ATOMS: atom_id res chain seq x y z
N MET A 1 -25.75 35.66 15.66
CA MET A 1 -24.83 34.52 15.69
C MET A 1 -25.42 33.42 14.82
N PRO A 2 -24.92 33.17 13.60
CA PRO A 2 -25.43 32.08 12.79
C PRO A 2 -24.91 30.75 13.35
N LYS A 3 -25.82 29.77 13.42
CA LYS A 3 -25.57 28.40 13.85
C LYS A 3 -24.43 27.81 13.01
N THR A 4 -23.41 27.29 13.68
CA THR A 4 -22.38 26.43 13.10
C THR A 4 -23.08 25.21 12.50
N ALA A 5 -23.35 25.26 11.20
CA ALA A 5 -23.69 24.07 10.45
C ALA A 5 -22.49 23.13 10.57
N SER A 6 -22.66 22.01 11.26
CA SER A 6 -21.73 20.89 11.22
C SER A 6 -21.73 20.34 9.80
N LEU A 7 -21.00 20.99 8.91
CA LEU A 7 -20.64 20.46 7.61
C LEU A 7 -19.68 19.30 7.87
N GLN A 8 -20.24 18.10 8.07
CA GLN A 8 -19.47 16.88 7.82
C GLN A 8 -19.33 16.78 6.31
N ILE A 9 -18.27 17.41 5.79
CA ILE A 9 -18.06 17.48 4.34
C ILE A 9 -17.60 16.12 3.79
N LEU A 10 -16.89 15.36 4.62
CA LEU A 10 -16.43 14.03 4.27
C LEU A 10 -17.40 12.94 4.74
N ALA A 11 -17.83 12.08 3.81
CA ALA A 11 -18.67 10.93 4.10
C ALA A 11 -17.82 9.71 4.48
N PRO A 12 -18.19 8.91 5.50
CA PRO A 12 -17.51 7.65 5.78
C PRO A 12 -17.70 6.65 4.63
N VAL A 13 -16.65 5.88 4.34
CA VAL A 13 -16.63 4.91 3.23
C VAL A 13 -16.43 3.50 3.77
N SER A 14 -17.17 2.54 3.24
CA SER A 14 -16.94 1.14 3.58
C SER A 14 -15.71 0.58 2.87
N LEU A 15 -15.06 -0.40 3.50
CA LEU A 15 -13.94 -1.14 2.91
C LEU A 15 -14.30 -1.77 1.55
N GLN A 16 -15.56 -2.17 1.37
CA GLN A 16 -16.02 -2.75 0.11
C GLN A 16 -15.96 -1.74 -1.05
N VAL A 17 -16.37 -0.49 -0.82
CA VAL A 17 -16.27 0.58 -1.83
C VAL A 17 -14.82 0.90 -2.16
N VAL A 18 -13.94 0.93 -1.16
CA VAL A 18 -12.49 1.09 -1.34
C VAL A 18 -11.92 -0.04 -2.21
N LEU A 19 -12.26 -1.29 -1.89
CA LEU A 19 -11.83 -2.47 -2.65
C LEU A 19 -12.29 -2.42 -4.11
N ASP A 20 -13.53 -2.06 -4.35
CA ASP A 20 -14.07 -1.96 -5.71
C ASP A 20 -13.38 -0.83 -6.49
N ARG A 21 -13.03 0.27 -5.82
CA ARG A 21 -12.21 1.34 -6.40
C ARG A 21 -10.80 0.86 -6.75
N LEU A 22 -10.14 0.14 -5.84
CA LEU A 22 -8.80 -0.40 -6.07
C LEU A 22 -8.75 -1.42 -7.19
N ARG A 23 -9.75 -2.32 -7.28
CA ARG A 23 -9.81 -3.33 -8.35
C ARG A 23 -9.86 -2.70 -9.73
N ALA A 24 -10.56 -1.58 -9.85
CA ALA A 24 -10.71 -0.91 -11.12
C ALA A 24 -9.57 0.07 -11.43
N TYR A 25 -8.92 0.65 -10.40
CA TYR A 25 -8.02 1.80 -10.56
C TYR A 25 -6.79 1.81 -9.63
N ALA A 26 -6.30 0.69 -9.11
CA ALA A 26 -5.06 0.73 -8.34
C ALA A 26 -3.86 1.03 -9.26
N PHE A 27 -3.23 2.19 -9.09
CA PHE A 27 -2.00 2.58 -9.81
C PHE A 27 -0.72 2.18 -9.09
N ASN A 28 -0.83 1.88 -7.80
CA ASN A 28 0.28 1.47 -6.95
C ASN A 28 -0.14 0.23 -6.15
N SER A 29 0.68 -0.82 -6.23
CA SER A 29 0.52 -2.05 -5.45
C SER A 29 0.41 -1.77 -3.97
N SER A 30 1.09 -0.74 -3.44
CA SER A 30 1.17 -0.39 -2.02
C SER A 30 -0.18 -0.19 -1.34
N HIS A 31 -1.26 0.10 -2.09
CA HIS A 31 -2.61 0.21 -1.51
C HIS A 31 -3.13 -1.09 -0.86
N PHE A 32 -2.46 -2.23 -1.05
CA PHE A 32 -2.75 -3.42 -0.24
C PHE A 32 -2.61 -3.14 1.28
N VAL A 33 -1.75 -2.19 1.67
CA VAL A 33 -1.55 -1.76 3.07
C VAL A 33 -2.85 -1.23 3.68
N TRP A 34 -3.73 -0.62 2.88
CA TRP A 34 -5.04 -0.17 3.33
C TRP A 34 -5.93 -1.33 3.83
N MET A 35 -5.67 -2.55 3.36
CA MET A 35 -6.38 -3.77 3.78
C MET A 35 -5.78 -4.44 5.01
N LEU A 36 -4.55 -4.06 5.38
CA LEU A 36 -3.80 -4.69 6.47
C LEU A 36 -3.80 -3.85 7.76
N SER A 37 -4.36 -2.65 7.71
CA SER A 37 -4.33 -1.69 8.82
C SER A 37 -5.72 -1.15 9.10
N ASP A 38 -5.96 -0.76 10.35
CA ASP A 38 -7.24 -0.22 10.80
C ASP A 38 -7.39 1.27 10.46
N PHE A 39 -7.46 1.59 9.16
CA PHE A 39 -7.69 2.96 8.70
C PHE A 39 -9.16 3.35 8.76
N THR A 40 -9.40 4.64 9.00
CA THR A 40 -10.71 5.26 8.76
C THR A 40 -10.77 5.76 7.33
N PHE A 41 -11.73 5.27 6.54
CA PHE A 41 -11.92 5.72 5.17
C PHE A 41 -13.00 6.79 5.08
N VAL A 42 -12.69 7.85 4.35
CA VAL A 42 -13.60 8.99 4.13
C VAL A 42 -13.56 9.42 2.66
N GLN A 43 -14.66 9.99 2.18
CA GLN A 43 -14.82 10.43 0.80
C GLN A 43 -15.22 11.90 0.74
N SER A 44 -14.54 12.68 -0.12
CA SER A 44 -14.90 14.06 -0.44
C SER A 44 -16.18 14.15 -1.26
N THR A 45 -16.77 15.35 -1.33
CA THR A 45 -17.93 15.60 -2.20
C THR A 45 -17.59 15.39 -3.68
N THR A 46 -16.33 15.61 -4.04
CA THR A 46 -15.76 15.38 -5.38
C THR A 46 -15.39 13.92 -5.62
N GLY A 47 -15.62 13.03 -4.64
CA GLY A 47 -15.52 11.59 -4.79
C GLY A 47 -14.14 10.98 -4.54
N TRP A 48 -13.17 11.77 -4.07
CA TRP A 48 -11.84 11.30 -3.65
C TRP A 48 -11.94 10.53 -2.34
N ILE A 49 -11.23 9.41 -2.21
CA ILE A 49 -11.23 8.59 -1.01
C ILE A 49 -9.87 8.68 -0.30
N PHE A 50 -9.89 9.01 0.99
CA PHE A 50 -8.73 9.11 1.86
C PHE A 50 -8.74 7.99 2.90
N ALA A 51 -7.57 7.42 3.20
CA ALA A 51 -7.35 6.50 4.30
C ALA A 51 -6.63 7.24 5.44
N LEU A 52 -7.29 7.36 6.59
CA LEU A 52 -6.84 8.20 7.70
C LEU A 52 -6.46 7.38 8.93
N GLU A 53 -5.40 7.82 9.61
CA GLU A 53 -5.05 7.38 10.96
C GLU A 53 -4.67 8.62 11.79
N LYS A 54 -5.20 8.74 13.02
CA LYS A 54 -4.81 9.82 13.92
C LYS A 54 -3.71 9.36 14.87
N LYS A 55 -2.56 10.02 14.83
CA LYS A 55 -1.40 9.66 15.67
C LYS A 55 -0.66 10.90 16.12
N TRP A 56 -0.34 10.98 17.42
CA TRP A 56 0.43 12.08 18.02
C TRP A 56 -0.10 13.49 17.72
N GLY A 57 -1.43 13.65 17.60
CA GLY A 57 -2.04 14.94 17.27
C GLY A 57 -1.95 15.34 15.79
N VAL A 58 -1.47 14.44 14.93
CA VAL A 58 -1.42 14.60 13.48
C VAL A 58 -2.40 13.62 12.83
N THR A 59 -3.12 14.06 11.82
CA THR A 59 -3.86 13.17 10.93
C THR A 59 -2.93 12.71 9.83
N LEU A 60 -2.68 11.41 9.77
CA LEU A 60 -1.89 10.77 8.73
C LEU A 60 -2.81 10.29 7.62
N VAL A 61 -2.49 10.65 6.38
CA VAL A 61 -3.11 10.10 5.17
C VAL A 61 -2.16 9.02 4.65
N ALA A 62 -2.62 7.78 4.64
CA ALA A 62 -1.82 6.65 4.16
C ALA A 62 -1.82 6.62 2.62
N LEU A 63 -0.65 6.69 2.01
CA LEU A 63 -0.46 6.64 0.55
C LEU A 63 -1.20 7.76 -0.20
N GLU A 64 -1.37 7.59 -1.51
CA GLU A 64 -2.09 8.52 -2.37
C GLU A 64 -3.61 8.28 -2.24
N PRO A 65 -4.45 9.33 -2.12
CA PRO A 65 -5.90 9.18 -2.13
C PRO A 65 -6.41 8.58 -3.44
N LEU A 66 -7.51 7.83 -3.39
CA LEU A 66 -8.10 7.26 -4.61
C LEU A 66 -8.98 8.30 -5.32
N PRO A 67 -8.76 8.56 -6.62
CA PRO A 67 -9.51 9.57 -7.36
C PRO A 67 -10.97 9.15 -7.63
N PRO A 68 -11.86 10.12 -7.96
CA PRO A 68 -13.21 9.85 -8.43
C PRO A 68 -13.24 9.03 -9.72
N TYR A 69 -14.40 8.43 -9.99
CA TYR A 69 -14.63 7.64 -11.20
C TYR A 69 -15.66 8.35 -12.09
N PRO A 70 -15.46 8.45 -13.42
CA PRO A 70 -14.23 8.16 -14.20
C PRO A 70 -13.18 9.28 -14.15
N TYR A 71 -11.96 8.92 -14.54
CA TYR A 71 -10.65 9.46 -14.12
C TYR A 71 -10.31 10.91 -14.50
N PHE A 72 -9.96 11.75 -13.52
CA PHE A 72 -9.11 12.94 -13.71
C PHE A 72 -8.30 13.24 -12.42
N LEU A 73 -7.01 12.89 -12.40
CA LEU A 73 -6.09 13.08 -11.25
C LEU A 73 -6.01 14.53 -10.76
N ASP A 74 -6.31 15.48 -11.64
CA ASP A 74 -6.04 16.90 -11.42
C ASP A 74 -7.34 17.70 -11.22
N GLN A 75 -8.49 17.12 -11.60
CA GLN A 75 -9.77 17.79 -11.43
C GLN A 75 -10.22 17.58 -9.98
N ASP A 76 -10.55 18.70 -9.34
CA ASP A 76 -11.23 18.75 -8.06
C ASP A 76 -10.46 18.16 -6.86
N PHE A 77 -9.16 17.82 -7.03
CA PHE A 77 -8.30 17.37 -5.93
C PHE A 77 -8.11 18.45 -4.87
N PHE A 78 -7.82 19.69 -5.27
CA PHE A 78 -7.62 20.79 -4.31
C PHE A 78 -8.91 21.07 -3.52
N GLN A 79 -10.07 20.96 -4.15
CA GLN A 79 -11.34 21.00 -3.43
C GLN A 79 -11.43 19.86 -2.42
N ALA A 80 -11.15 18.60 -2.81
CA ALA A 80 -11.15 17.47 -1.89
C ALA A 80 -10.17 17.66 -0.71
N LEU A 81 -9.01 18.26 -0.99
CA LEU A 81 -7.98 18.56 0.00
C LEU A 81 -8.44 19.65 0.98
N ASP A 82 -9.11 20.69 0.50
CA ASP A 82 -9.71 21.73 1.35
C ASP A 82 -10.79 21.16 2.26
N GLU A 83 -11.63 20.27 1.74
CA GLU A 83 -12.65 19.55 2.53
C GLU A 83 -12.01 18.67 3.62
N LEU A 84 -10.89 18.03 3.29
CA LEU A 84 -10.11 17.26 4.25
C LEU A 84 -9.49 18.15 5.32
N HIS A 85 -8.88 19.28 4.94
CA HIS A 85 -8.36 20.26 5.90
C HIS A 85 -9.42 20.79 6.85
N PHE A 86 -10.62 21.06 6.35
CA PHE A 86 -11.73 21.52 7.16
C PHE A 86 -12.24 20.45 8.14
N SER A 87 -12.14 19.19 7.76
CA SER A 87 -12.66 18.05 8.52
C SER A 87 -11.69 17.51 9.57
N VAL A 88 -10.40 17.83 9.47
CA VAL A 88 -9.37 17.35 10.41
C VAL A 88 -8.96 18.44 11.39
N GLN A 89 -8.75 18.07 12.65
CA GLN A 89 -8.15 18.97 13.64
C GLN A 89 -6.64 18.75 13.68
N GLY A 90 -5.87 19.82 13.50
CA GLY A 90 -4.41 19.81 13.63
C GLY A 90 -3.68 19.66 12.30
N ALA A 91 -2.45 19.13 12.37
CA ALA A 91 -1.61 18.94 11.20
C ALA A 91 -2.07 17.74 10.36
N LEU A 92 -1.90 17.84 9.05
CA LEU A 92 -2.18 16.80 8.07
C LEU A 92 -0.87 16.38 7.40
N ALA A 93 -0.59 15.09 7.32
CA ALA A 93 0.62 14.56 6.70
C ALA A 93 0.32 13.37 5.79
N PHE A 94 0.88 13.38 4.58
CA PHE A 94 0.74 12.29 3.61
C PHE A 94 1.97 11.37 3.68
N VAL A 95 1.74 10.07 3.84
CA VAL A 95 2.78 9.09 4.13
C VAL A 95 2.97 8.14 2.95
N ALA A 96 4.23 7.92 2.54
CA ALA A 96 4.62 6.97 1.50
C ALA A 96 3.92 7.23 0.13
N ILE A 97 3.85 8.49 -0.26
CA ILE A 97 3.35 8.93 -1.57
C ILE A 97 4.44 8.91 -2.65
N GLY A 98 4.02 8.76 -3.91
CA GLY A 98 4.90 8.82 -5.07
C GLY A 98 5.32 10.26 -5.43
N PRO A 99 6.36 10.40 -6.28
CA PRO A 99 6.90 11.70 -6.66
C PRO A 99 5.91 12.56 -7.47
N THR A 100 5.01 11.95 -8.24
CA THR A 100 3.99 12.68 -9.00
C THR A 100 2.99 13.35 -8.06
N PHE A 101 2.46 12.62 -7.09
CA PHE A 101 1.54 13.16 -6.10
C PHE A 101 2.20 14.16 -5.15
N ALA A 102 3.46 13.94 -4.78
CA ALA A 102 4.24 14.90 -4.00
C ALA A 102 4.38 16.27 -4.71
N LYS A 103 4.51 16.29 -6.03
CA LYS A 103 4.50 17.54 -6.82
C LYS A 103 3.14 18.22 -6.80
N LEU A 104 2.05 17.46 -6.83
CA LEU A 104 0.69 17.99 -6.71
C LEU A 104 0.47 18.64 -5.34
N LEU A 105 0.86 17.97 -4.26
CA LEU A 105 0.79 18.53 -2.90
C LEU A 105 1.67 19.78 -2.71
N ALA A 106 2.83 19.85 -3.37
CA ALA A 106 3.68 21.04 -3.31
C ALA A 106 2.97 22.30 -3.85
N GLN A 107 2.03 22.15 -4.80
CA GLN A 107 1.19 23.25 -5.28
C GLN A 107 0.22 23.75 -4.19
N ALA A 108 -0.15 22.89 -3.24
CA ALA A 108 -0.91 23.23 -2.03
C ALA A 108 -0.03 23.62 -0.83
N SER A 109 1.21 24.07 -1.07
CA SER A 109 2.16 24.50 -0.03
C SER A 109 2.61 23.43 0.96
N TYR A 110 2.48 22.15 0.62
CA TYR A 110 3.06 21.08 1.43
C TYR A 110 4.58 21.01 1.27
N SER A 111 5.26 20.80 2.39
CA SER A 111 6.69 20.45 2.39
C SER A 111 6.84 18.94 2.22
N ASN A 112 7.79 18.53 1.38
CA ASN A 112 8.05 17.13 1.08
C ASN A 112 9.39 16.68 1.68
N LEU A 113 9.39 15.55 2.39
CA LEU A 113 10.61 14.91 2.91
C LEU A 113 10.77 13.52 2.27
N GLN A 114 11.88 13.31 1.56
CA GLN A 114 12.18 12.00 0.98
C GLN A 114 12.73 11.06 2.07
N ILE A 115 11.95 10.03 2.41
CA ILE A 115 12.32 9.03 3.42
C ILE A 115 12.94 7.75 2.82
N GLY A 116 12.79 7.53 1.51
CA GLY A 116 13.27 6.32 0.86
C GLY A 116 13.04 6.28 -0.65
N LYS A 117 13.38 5.13 -1.23
CA LYS A 117 13.11 4.78 -2.63
C LYS A 117 12.59 3.35 -2.69
N GLU A 118 11.45 3.16 -3.34
CA GLU A 118 10.94 1.83 -3.62
C GLU A 118 11.71 1.21 -4.79
N PRO A 119 12.21 -0.03 -4.68
CA PRO A 119 12.88 -0.69 -5.80
C PRO A 119 11.86 -1.16 -6.84
N TRP A 120 11.97 -0.65 -8.06
CA TRP A 120 11.15 -1.07 -9.20
C TRP A 120 11.94 -1.97 -10.15
N VAL A 121 11.33 -3.09 -10.56
CA VAL A 121 11.92 -4.02 -11.53
C VAL A 121 10.98 -4.16 -12.73
N HIS A 122 11.47 -3.77 -13.90
CA HIS A 122 10.74 -3.99 -15.15
C HIS A 122 10.82 -5.47 -15.56
N LEU A 123 9.73 -6.20 -15.36
CA LEU A 123 9.71 -7.65 -15.62
C LEU A 123 10.01 -8.01 -17.07
N SER A 124 9.64 -7.16 -18.03
CA SER A 124 9.89 -7.39 -19.47
C SER A 124 11.37 -7.34 -19.85
N SER A 125 12.17 -6.53 -19.16
CA SER A 125 13.62 -6.41 -19.38
C SER A 125 14.44 -7.18 -18.35
N PHE A 126 13.80 -7.75 -17.33
CA PHE A 126 14.47 -8.52 -16.31
C PHE A 126 14.78 -9.93 -16.79
N GLN A 127 15.99 -10.09 -17.32
CA GLN A 127 16.62 -11.40 -17.47
C GLN A 127 17.87 -11.45 -16.59
N PRO A 128 18.01 -12.44 -15.68
CA PRO A 128 19.18 -12.54 -14.82
C PRO A 128 20.40 -13.06 -15.58
N THR A 129 20.83 -12.39 -16.65
CA THR A 129 22.01 -12.71 -17.46
C THR A 129 23.19 -11.80 -17.09
N GLY A 130 24.39 -12.14 -17.55
CA GLY A 130 25.60 -11.31 -17.35
C GLY A 130 26.19 -11.30 -15.93
N LYS A 131 27.27 -10.54 -15.72
CA LYS A 131 28.05 -10.55 -14.47
C LYS A 131 27.28 -10.00 -13.26
N LYS A 132 26.48 -8.95 -13.44
CA LYS A 132 25.70 -8.29 -12.37
C LYS A 132 24.65 -9.20 -11.72
N SER A 133 24.12 -10.17 -12.47
CA SER A 133 23.10 -11.12 -11.99
C SER A 133 23.68 -12.49 -11.57
N ARG A 134 25.00 -12.59 -11.38
CA ARG A 134 25.66 -13.85 -10.98
C ARG A 134 25.10 -14.41 -9.67
N GLY A 135 24.88 -13.54 -8.67
CA GLY A 135 24.32 -13.92 -7.38
C GLY A 135 22.93 -14.54 -7.52
N LEU A 136 22.03 -13.89 -8.26
CA LEU A 136 20.68 -14.38 -8.53
C LEU A 136 20.68 -15.73 -9.24
N ARG A 137 21.55 -15.92 -10.25
CA ARG A 137 21.67 -17.22 -10.94
C ARG A 137 22.20 -18.31 -10.01
N ALA A 138 23.17 -18.00 -9.16
CA ALA A 138 23.72 -18.95 -8.21
C ALA A 138 22.66 -19.36 -7.16
N ALA A 139 21.90 -18.40 -6.63
CA ALA A 139 20.80 -18.65 -5.71
C ALA A 139 19.71 -19.53 -6.36
N LYS A 140 19.30 -19.21 -7.60
CA LYS A 140 18.36 -20.05 -8.37
C LYS A 140 18.89 -21.47 -8.56
N LYS A 141 20.16 -21.63 -8.96
CA LYS A 141 20.77 -22.96 -9.16
C LYS A 141 20.79 -23.76 -7.86
N ARG A 142 21.16 -23.13 -6.73
CA ARG A 142 21.15 -23.78 -5.41
C ARG A 142 19.74 -24.22 -5.01
N ALA A 143 18.73 -23.37 -5.20
CA ALA A 143 17.34 -23.72 -4.92
C ALA A 143 16.87 -24.94 -5.72
N LEU A 144 17.21 -24.98 -7.02
CA LEU A 144 16.88 -26.13 -7.88
C LEU A 144 17.62 -27.41 -7.45
N LEU A 145 18.90 -27.33 -7.10
CA LEU A 145 19.67 -28.47 -6.59
C LEU A 145 19.12 -29.01 -5.27
N ASN A 146 18.56 -28.12 -4.44
CA ASN A 146 17.90 -28.50 -3.19
C ASN A 146 16.46 -28.98 -3.39
N GLY A 147 16.00 -29.18 -4.63
CA GLY A 147 14.66 -29.67 -4.94
C GLY A 147 13.53 -28.69 -4.59
N ILE A 148 13.83 -27.40 -4.40
CA ILE A 148 12.82 -26.38 -4.07
C ILE A 148 11.90 -26.18 -5.28
N LYS A 149 10.60 -26.27 -5.04
CA LYS A 149 9.54 -26.00 -6.02
C LYS A 149 8.78 -24.75 -5.63
N VAL A 150 8.30 -24.02 -6.64
CA VAL A 150 7.42 -22.87 -6.45
C VAL A 150 6.02 -23.30 -6.88
N GLU A 151 5.07 -23.16 -5.97
CA GLU A 151 3.66 -23.39 -6.24
C GLU A 151 2.90 -22.07 -6.09
N GLN A 152 1.92 -21.86 -6.96
CA GLN A 152 1.00 -20.73 -6.86
C GLN A 152 -0.35 -21.27 -6.43
N TRP A 153 -0.87 -20.75 -5.31
CA TRP A 153 -2.20 -21.04 -4.82
C TRP A 153 -3.04 -19.78 -4.85
N ASN A 154 -4.33 -19.91 -5.15
CA ASN A 154 -5.28 -18.82 -4.96
C ASN A 154 -5.95 -18.93 -3.57
N LEU A 155 -6.61 -17.87 -3.12
CA LEU A 155 -7.29 -17.85 -1.82
C LEU A 155 -8.35 -18.95 -1.68
N ASN A 156 -9.09 -19.26 -2.74
CA ASN A 156 -10.12 -20.29 -2.71
C ASN A 156 -9.51 -21.69 -2.51
N ASP A 157 -8.35 -21.97 -3.11
CA ASP A 157 -7.64 -23.24 -2.93
C ASP A 157 -7.21 -23.42 -1.48
N ILE A 158 -6.71 -22.35 -0.85
CA ILE A 158 -6.27 -22.35 0.55
C ILE A 158 -7.47 -22.55 1.48
N LEU A 159 -8.57 -21.83 1.26
CA LEU A 159 -9.76 -21.90 2.12
C LEU A 159 -10.50 -23.24 2.01
N ARG A 160 -10.44 -23.90 0.84
CA ARG A 160 -11.07 -25.20 0.62
C ARG A 160 -10.24 -26.39 1.13
N LYS A 161 -8.98 -26.15 1.51
CA LYS A 161 -8.02 -27.18 1.92
C LYS A 161 -7.48 -26.91 3.33
N PRO A 162 -8.12 -27.46 4.38
CA PRO A 162 -7.73 -27.23 5.77
C PRO A 162 -6.24 -27.49 6.06
N GLU A 163 -5.66 -28.47 5.37
CA GLU A 163 -4.25 -28.81 5.45
C GLU A 163 -3.33 -27.70 4.93
N LEU A 164 -3.69 -27.06 3.81
CA LEU A 164 -2.94 -25.92 3.27
C LEU A 164 -3.08 -24.71 4.19
N LYS A 165 -4.30 -24.44 4.69
CA LYS A 165 -4.50 -23.37 5.66
C LYS A 165 -3.64 -23.57 6.91
N LYS A 166 -3.59 -24.79 7.47
CA LYS A 166 -2.74 -25.11 8.63
C LYS A 166 -1.25 -24.90 8.33
N GLN A 167 -0.79 -25.23 7.13
CA GLN A 167 0.59 -24.98 6.71
C GLN A 167 0.90 -23.48 6.63
N VAL A 168 0.02 -22.68 6.02
CA VAL A 168 0.17 -21.22 5.94
C VAL A 168 0.20 -20.59 7.34
N ASP A 169 -0.72 -21.00 8.22
CA ASP A 169 -0.79 -20.49 9.59
C ASP A 169 0.48 -20.87 10.39
N ALA A 170 0.98 -22.10 10.24
CA ALA A 170 2.22 -22.54 10.88
C ALA A 170 3.46 -21.76 10.37
N LEU A 171 3.53 -21.50 9.07
CA LEU A 171 4.57 -20.64 8.49
C LEU A 171 4.50 -19.24 9.09
N HIS A 172 3.33 -18.61 9.10
CA HIS A 172 3.14 -17.28 9.70
C HIS A 172 3.59 -17.25 11.17
N GLN A 173 3.16 -18.21 11.99
CA GLN A 173 3.58 -18.29 13.39
C GLN A 173 5.10 -18.46 13.53
N SER A 174 5.73 -19.30 12.70
CA SER A 174 7.18 -19.47 12.72
C SER A 174 7.93 -18.19 12.36
N TRP A 175 7.38 -17.32 11.50
CA TRP A 175 7.99 -16.04 11.14
C TRP A 175 7.78 -14.96 12.21
N VAL A 176 6.62 -14.95 12.88
CA VAL A 176 6.33 -14.00 13.96
C VAL A 176 7.14 -14.32 15.22
N THR A 177 7.33 -15.60 15.51
CA THR A 177 8.02 -16.07 16.72
C THR A 177 9.55 -16.17 16.58
N ASN A 178 10.07 -16.40 15.37
CA ASN A 178 11.51 -16.41 15.14
C ASN A 178 11.99 -15.06 14.61
N THR A 179 12.94 -14.45 15.31
CA THR A 179 13.81 -13.41 14.72
C THR A 179 14.56 -14.08 13.56
N PHE A 180 14.10 -13.83 12.34
CA PHE A 180 14.53 -14.49 11.10
C PHE A 180 14.19 -15.98 11.04
N VAL A 181 13.38 -16.32 10.05
CA VAL A 181 13.40 -17.65 9.43
C VAL A 181 14.86 -17.96 9.13
N SER A 182 15.41 -18.92 9.85
CA SER A 182 16.62 -19.63 9.46
C SER A 182 16.31 -20.33 8.14
N LEU A 183 16.41 -19.57 7.04
CA LEU A 183 16.53 -20.09 5.69
C LEU A 183 17.90 -20.76 5.61
N GLN A 184 18.03 -21.94 6.22
CA GLN A 184 19.21 -22.81 6.11
C GLN A 184 19.48 -23.01 4.61
N GLY A 185 20.39 -22.19 4.07
CA GLY A 185 20.82 -22.24 2.67
C GLY A 185 20.71 -20.94 1.85
N PHE A 186 19.92 -19.94 2.27
CA PHE A 186 19.77 -18.68 1.49
C PHE A 186 20.67 -17.53 1.98
N LEU A 187 21.05 -17.52 3.26
CA LEU A 187 21.92 -16.49 3.86
C LEU A 187 23.35 -16.96 4.21
N LEU A 188 23.82 -18.06 3.61
CA LEU A 188 25.25 -18.39 3.63
C LEU A 188 25.87 -18.05 2.28
N ALA A 189 26.25 -16.78 2.15
CA ALA A 189 27.43 -16.34 1.43
C ALA A 189 28.32 -15.65 2.47
N THR A 190 29.32 -16.41 2.94
CA THR A 190 30.49 -16.08 3.76
C THR A 190 30.57 -14.70 4.38
#